data_AF-A0A0G0W2X5-F1
#
_entry.id   AF-A0A0G0W2X5-F1
#
_cell.length_a   1.000
_cell.length_b   1.000
_cell.length_c   1.000
_cell.angle_alpha   90.00
_cell.angle_beta   90.00
_cell.angle_gamma   90.00
#
_symmetry.space_group_name_H-M   'P 1'
#
loop_
_entity.id
_entity.type
_entity.pdbx_description
1 polymer ?
#
loop_
_entity_poly.entity_id
_entity_poly.type
_entity_poly.pdbx_seq_one_letter_code
_entity_poly.pdbx_strand_id
1 'polypeptide(L)'
;MTSEEYTLLVTNIYNLITKEIRIALNTDDKSMLYPKIITMYEFFRLLRGEAFLENRPHAPDKQNSFYKMEGEIAKRIDELKTKINFDDEKVKFYINEAQKTYLK
;
A
#
# COMPACT_ATOMS: atom_id res chain seq x y z
N MET A 1 -13.82 -19.19 -1.89
CA MET A 1 -12.46 -18.87 -1.42
C MET A 1 -12.21 -19.60 -0.12
N THR A 2 -11.17 -20.41 -0.04
CA THR A 2 -10.74 -21.12 1.16
C THR A 2 -9.84 -20.24 2.04
N SER A 3 -9.63 -20.63 3.30
CA SER A 3 -8.70 -19.93 4.21
C SER A 3 -7.25 -19.91 3.67
N GLU A 4 -6.85 -20.99 2.98
CA GLU A 4 -5.55 -21.11 2.33
C GLU A 4 -5.41 -20.15 1.14
N GLU A 5 -6.41 -20.12 0.26
CA GLU A 5 -6.46 -19.19 -0.89
C GLU A 5 -6.43 -17.74 -0.42
N TYR A 6 -7.18 -17.41 0.64
CA TYR A 6 -7.17 -16.08 1.24
C TYR A 6 -5.80 -15.73 1.84
N THR A 7 -5.18 -16.66 2.58
CA THR A 7 -3.85 -16.46 3.15
C THR A 7 -2.80 -16.25 2.06
N LEU A 8 -2.89 -17.01 0.97
CA LEU A 8 -2.01 -16.87 -0.19
C LEU A 8 -2.20 -15.51 -0.86
N LEU A 9 -3.45 -15.08 -1.06
CA LEU A 9 -3.77 -13.76 -1.63
C LEU A 9 -3.16 -12.64 -0.78
N VAL A 10 -3.42 -12.61 0.53
CA VAL A 10 -2.88 -11.58 1.44
C VAL A 10 -1.35 -11.56 1.40
N THR A 11 -0.72 -12.73 1.43
CA THR A 11 0.75 -12.85 1.38
C THR A 11 1.31 -12.35 0.04
N ASN A 12 0.65 -12.66 -1.08
CA ASN A 12 1.07 -12.21 -2.40
C ASN A 12 0.95 -10.68 -2.55
N ILE A 13 -0.12 -10.09 -2.02
CA ILE A 13 -0.28 -8.63 -2.01
C ILE A 13 0.79 -7.97 -1.14
N TYR A 14 1.06 -8.51 0.06
CA TYR A 14 2.17 -8.04 0.91
C TYR A 14 3.52 -8.06 0.18
N ASN A 15 3.84 -9.17 -0.50
CA ASN A 15 5.08 -9.33 -1.26
C ASN A 15 5.17 -8.33 -2.42
N LEU A 16 4.05 -8.11 -3.12
CA LEU A 16 3.97 -7.13 -4.21
C LEU A 16 4.22 -5.71 -3.69
N ILE A 17 3.56 -5.30 -2.61
CA ILE A 17 3.75 -3.97 -2.00
C ILE A 17 5.20 -3.79 -1.57
N THR A 18 5.78 -4.79 -0.90
CA THR A 18 7.17 -4.76 -0.45
C THR A 18 8.15 -4.61 -1.62
N LYS A 19 7.89 -5.30 -2.74
CA LYS A 19 8.69 -5.16 -3.97
C LYS A 19 8.58 -3.75 -4.55
N GLU A 20 7.37 -3.19 -4.62
CA GLU A 20 7.13 -1.83 -5.15
C GLU A 20 7.81 -0.76 -4.29
N ILE A 21 7.74 -0.87 -2.95
CA ILE A 21 8.46 0.04 -2.05
C ILE A 21 9.98 -0.06 -2.28
N ARG A 22 10.51 -1.27 -2.44
CA ARG A 22 11.93 -1.45 -2.73
C ARG A 22 12.32 -0.79 -4.06
N ILE A 23 11.48 -0.87 -5.09
CA ILE A 23 11.72 -0.17 -6.36
C ILE A 23 11.71 1.35 -6.12
N ALA A 24 10.70 1.86 -5.42
CA ALA A 24 10.55 3.28 -5.13
C ALA A 24 11.73 3.86 -4.33
N LEU A 25 12.27 3.12 -3.37
CA LEU A 25 13.45 3.56 -2.59
C LEU A 25 14.73 3.68 -3.44
N ASN A 26 14.80 3.00 -4.59
CA ASN A 26 16.00 2.91 -5.43
C ASN A 26 15.88 3.64 -6.79
N THR A 27 14.77 4.34 -7.06
CA THR A 27 14.60 5.17 -8.28
C THR A 27 14.55 6.66 -7.93
N ASP A 28 14.73 7.55 -8.90
CA ASP A 28 14.55 8.99 -8.72
C ASP A 28 13.07 9.41 -8.76
N ASP A 29 12.20 8.61 -9.36
CA ASP A 29 10.76 8.87 -9.47
C ASP A 29 9.94 8.44 -8.24
N LYS A 30 10.56 8.50 -7.05
CA LYS A 30 9.97 8.09 -5.76
C LYS A 30 8.59 8.70 -5.53
N SER A 31 8.48 10.00 -5.82
CA SER A 31 7.27 10.79 -5.63
C SER A 31 6.12 10.36 -6.55
N MET A 32 6.42 9.82 -7.73
CA MET A 32 5.41 9.30 -8.66
C MET A 32 4.90 7.91 -8.24
N LEU A 33 5.78 7.09 -7.65
CA LEU A 33 5.41 5.75 -7.20
C LEU A 33 4.69 5.76 -5.86
N TYR A 34 4.90 6.80 -5.04
CA TYR A 34 4.33 6.90 -3.71
C TYR A 34 2.79 6.80 -3.67
N PRO A 35 2.01 7.53 -4.50
CA PRO A 35 0.55 7.38 -4.52
C PRO A 35 0.09 5.95 -4.84
N LYS A 36 0.74 5.29 -5.82
CA LYS A 36 0.46 3.89 -6.17
C LYS A 36 0.66 2.97 -4.96
N ILE A 37 1.78 3.13 -4.26
CA ILE A 37 2.12 2.34 -3.08
C ILE A 37 1.11 2.56 -1.95
N ILE A 38 0.72 3.81 -1.69
CA ILE A 38 -0.30 4.14 -0.68
C ILE A 38 -1.63 3.47 -1.01
N THR A 39 -2.09 3.53 -2.27
CA THR A 39 -3.33 2.86 -2.69
C THR A 39 -3.27 1.35 -2.46
N MET A 40 -2.13 0.71 -2.79
CA MET A 40 -1.97 -0.73 -2.55
C MET A 40 -1.96 -1.07 -1.06
N TYR A 41 -1.35 -0.22 -0.23
CA TYR A 41 -1.34 -0.38 1.23
C TYR A 41 -2.75 -0.26 1.83
N GLU A 42 -3.53 0.74 1.43
CA GLU A 42 -4.91 0.87 1.90
C GLU A 42 -5.78 -0.31 1.43
N PHE A 43 -5.58 -0.79 0.20
CA PHE A 43 -6.22 -2.01 -0.27
C PHE A 43 -5.85 -3.23 0.61
N PHE A 44 -4.57 -3.37 0.98
CA PHE A 44 -4.13 -4.43 1.89
C PHE A 44 -4.78 -4.31 3.27
N ARG A 45 -4.90 -3.09 3.83
CA ARG A 45 -5.59 -2.85 5.11
C ARG A 45 -7.05 -3.26 5.06
N LEU A 46 -7.75 -2.92 3.98
CA LEU A 46 -9.14 -3.36 3.77
C LEU A 46 -9.22 -4.88 3.64
N LEU A 47 -8.36 -5.47 2.81
CA LEU A 47 -8.32 -6.90 2.56
C LEU A 47 -8.07 -7.70 3.84
N ARG A 48 -7.27 -7.17 4.75
CA ARG A 48 -6.85 -7.78 6.01
C ARG A 48 -7.77 -7.49 7.20
N GLY A 49 -8.31 -6.27 7.24
CA GLY A 49 -9.17 -5.75 8.31
C GLY A 49 -10.57 -6.32 8.30
N GLU A 50 -11.46 -5.79 9.13
CA GLU A 50 -12.79 -6.37 9.34
C GLU A 50 -13.82 -6.02 8.25
N ALA A 51 -13.46 -5.10 7.35
CA ALA A 51 -14.34 -4.55 6.31
C ALA A 51 -14.94 -5.60 5.35
N PHE A 52 -14.30 -6.78 5.23
CA PHE A 52 -14.80 -7.88 4.40
C PHE A 52 -15.05 -9.17 5.20
N LEU A 53 -15.23 -9.09 6.52
CA LEU A 53 -15.50 -10.29 7.35
C LEU A 53 -16.69 -11.11 6.85
N GLU A 54 -17.74 -10.45 6.36
CA GLU A 54 -18.94 -11.12 5.83
C GLU A 54 -18.69 -11.86 4.51
N ASN A 55 -17.68 -11.46 3.75
CA ASN A 55 -17.43 -11.93 2.38
C ASN A 55 -16.18 -12.81 2.24
N ARG A 56 -15.47 -13.10 3.34
CA ARG A 56 -14.23 -13.88 3.32
C ARG A 56 -14.24 -14.99 4.38
N PRO A 57 -13.51 -16.09 4.16
CA PRO A 57 -13.36 -17.13 5.17
C PRO A 57 -12.65 -16.56 6.41
N HIS A 58 -13.16 -16.89 7.61
CA HIS A 58 -12.50 -16.55 8.86
C HIS A 58 -11.10 -17.19 8.92
N ALA A 59 -10.06 -16.38 9.16
CA ALA A 59 -8.67 -16.82 9.30
C ALA A 59 -8.05 -16.33 10.61
N PRO A 60 -8.63 -16.66 11.78
CA PRO A 60 -8.19 -16.14 13.08
C PRO A 60 -6.72 -16.46 13.37
N ASP A 61 -6.26 -17.65 13.00
CA ASP A 61 -4.90 -18.13 13.27
C ASP A 61 -3.81 -17.34 12.52
N LYS A 62 -4.18 -16.69 11.40
CA LYS A 62 -3.26 -15.89 10.58
C LYS A 62 -3.43 -14.39 10.79
N GLN A 63 -4.47 -13.96 11.50
CA GLN A 63 -4.79 -12.55 11.67
C GLN A 63 -3.64 -11.76 12.30
N ASN A 64 -3.00 -12.31 13.34
CA ASN A 64 -1.82 -11.72 13.98
C ASN A 64 -0.62 -11.59 13.03
N SER A 65 -0.41 -12.59 12.17
CA SER A 65 0.65 -12.53 11.15
C SER A 65 0.38 -11.40 10.16
N PHE A 66 -0.87 -11.22 9.75
CA PHE A 66 -1.20 -10.14 8.85
C PHE A 66 -1.04 -8.76 9.53
N TYR A 67 -1.40 -8.60 10.81
CA TYR A 67 -1.15 -7.34 11.55
C TYR A 67 0.35 -7.00 11.57
N LYS A 68 1.22 -8.00 11.71
CA LYS A 68 2.68 -7.80 11.61
C LYS A 68 3.10 -7.35 10.21
N MET A 69 2.57 -7.99 9.16
CA MET A 69 2.81 -7.59 7.77
C MET A 69 2.39 -6.13 7.50
N GLU A 70 1.24 -5.69 8.02
CA GLU A 70 0.81 -4.29 7.93
C GLU A 70 1.83 -3.35 8.59
N GLY A 71 2.27 -3.67 9.80
CA GLY A 71 3.26 -2.86 10.52
C GLY A 71 4.60 -2.76 9.77
N GLU A 72 5.03 -3.84 9.11
CA GLU A 72 6.23 -3.84 8.28
C GLU A 72 6.07 -2.97 7.03
N ILE A 73 4.92 -3.05 6.33
CA ILE A 73 4.63 -2.19 5.19
C ILE A 73 4.62 -0.73 5.64
N ALA A 74 3.91 -0.39 6.72
CA ALA A 74 3.79 0.96 7.23
C ALA A 74 5.17 1.58 7.53
N LYS A 75 6.03 0.83 8.24
CA LYS A 75 7.40 1.28 8.54
C LYS A 75 8.21 1.60 7.28
N ARG A 76 8.08 0.78 6.23
CA ARG A 76 8.80 0.99 4.95
C ARG A 76 8.21 2.16 4.14
N ILE A 77 6.90 2.38 4.22
CA ILE A 77 6.24 3.55 3.62
C ILE A 77 6.71 4.83 4.31
N ASP A 78 6.86 4.83 5.64
CA ASP A 78 7.40 5.97 6.37
C ASP A 78 8.85 6.27 5.95
N GLU A 79 9.68 5.25 5.78
CA GLU A 79 11.04 5.42 5.23
C GLU A 79 11.01 6.01 3.82
N LEU A 80 10.09 5.57 2.96
CA LEU A 80 9.96 6.14 1.61
C LEU A 80 9.50 7.61 1.67
N LYS A 81 8.56 7.93 2.55
CA LYS A 81 8.02 9.27 2.74
C LYS A 81 9.10 10.28 3.14
N THR A 82 10.03 9.89 4.03
CA THR A 82 11.13 10.78 4.43
C THR A 82 12.13 11.08 3.32
N LYS A 83 12.15 10.27 2.25
CA LYS A 83 13.00 10.47 1.07
C LYS A 83 12.31 11.27 -0.05
N ILE A 84 11.05 11.66 0.13
CA ILE A 84 10.30 12.44 -0.86
C ILE A 84 10.29 13.90 -0.43
N ASN A 85 10.74 14.78 -1.33
CA ASN A 85 10.53 16.21 -1.18
C ASN A 85 9.15 16.58 -1.74
N PHE A 86 8.17 16.81 -0.85
CA PHE A 86 6.82 17.21 -1.26
C PHE A 86 6.73 18.67 -1.72
N ASP A 87 7.76 19.48 -1.45
CA ASP A 87 7.86 20.87 -1.90
C ASP A 87 8.45 21.02 -3.31
N ASP A 88 8.87 19.92 -3.93
CA ASP A 88 9.38 19.86 -5.28
C ASP A 88 8.34 20.38 -6.30
N GLU A 89 8.79 21.22 -7.23
CA GLU A 89 7.95 21.79 -8.30
C GLU A 89 7.27 20.71 -9.15
N LYS A 90 7.94 19.58 -9.38
CA LYS A 90 7.40 18.43 -10.11
C LYS A 90 6.21 17.82 -9.37
N VAL A 91 6.29 17.69 -8.05
CA VAL A 91 5.20 17.17 -7.21
C VAL A 91 4.03 18.15 -7.18
N LYS A 92 4.30 19.43 -6.99
CA LYS A 92 3.27 20.50 -7.03
C LYS A 92 2.55 20.54 -8.37
N PHE A 93 3.29 20.41 -9.48
CA PHE A 93 2.72 20.32 -10.81
C PHE A 93 1.72 19.15 -10.93
N TYR A 94 2.10 17.95 -10.49
CA TYR A 94 1.20 16.79 -10.57
C TYR A 94 -0.04 16.92 -9.68
N ILE A 95 0.09 17.48 -8.47
CA ILE A 95 -1.05 17.75 -7.59
C ILE A 95 -2.04 18.72 -8.28
N ASN A 96 -1.52 19.79 -8.88
CA ASN A 96 -2.35 20.77 -9.59
C ASN A 96 -3.07 20.16 -10.80
N GLU A 97 -2.40 19.32 -11.58
CA GLU A 97 -3.01 18.65 -12.73
C GLU A 97 -4.11 17.65 -12.31
N ALA A 98 -3.89 16.89 -11.22
CA ALA A 98 -4.91 16.00 -10.68
C ALA A 98 -6.16 16.76 -10.21
N GLN A 99 -5.98 17.88 -9.51
CA GLN A 99 -7.10 18.72 -9.05
C GLN A 99 -7.94 19.27 -10.21
N LYS A 100 -7.30 19.70 -11.31
CA LYS A 100 -8.02 20.18 -12.51
C LYS A 100 -8.90 19.12 -13.16
N THR A 101 -8.52 17.85 -13.04
CA THR A 101 -9.17 16.74 -13.74
C THR A 101 -10.37 16.19 -12.97
N TYR A 102 -10.32 16.17 -11.64
CA TYR A 102 -11.30 15.48 -10.79
C TYR A 102 -12.23 16.39 -9.97
N LEU A 103 -12.05 17.72 -9.99
CA LEU A 103 -12.90 18.69 -9.29
C LEU A 103 -13.73 19.57 -10.25
N LYS A 104 -14.02 19.08 -11.45
CA LYS A 104 -14.99 19.70 -12.37
C LYS A 104 -16.36 19.07 -12.24
#